data_AF-A0A3Q9J874-F1
#
_entry.id   AF-A0A3Q9J874-F1
#
_cell.length_a   1.000
_cell.length_b   1.000
_cell.length_c   1.000
_cell.angle_alpha   90.00
_cell.angle_beta   90.00
_cell.angle_gamma   90.00
#
_symmetry.space_group_name_H-M   'P 1'
#
loop_
_entity.id
_entity.type
_entity.pdbx_description
1 polymer ?
#
loop_
_entity_poly.entity_id
_entity_poly.type
_entity_poly.pdbx_seq_one_letter_code
_entity_poly.pdbx_strand_id
1 'polypeptide(L)'
;MNDIERSSFPSFETVLLLWATYLHLGERRLTASMLTETWITALRAAGYSKTRKGWDGYGASTRTLPFVIDLPCPFEHRTADRRNLAHLRLIVEDTGWVTVDPDSACEGCYPDLIERWLLTCTRCEADETSRRHQPGHGLRHGFDPALGVIGSTAPLSFVLDQVLRLRDEAEAFAWLEFPEAAAAYWNQVNADARMVADADRVAERREWARRVLGAATKRPAVTASAAMTTDAAVAWLDKHEVPPIASQREALRLTHGLPGRPAKNTIEAAQSLRKSRATEA
;
A
#
# COMPACT_ATOMS: atom_id res chain seq x y z
N MET A 1 13.66 -3.01 -41.05
CA MET A 1 12.24 -3.27 -40.74
C MET A 1 12.17 -4.34 -39.68
N ASN A 2 11.94 -3.93 -38.44
CA ASN A 2 11.14 -4.67 -37.49
C ASN A 2 10.67 -3.65 -36.46
N ASP A 3 9.37 -3.41 -36.51
CA ASP A 3 8.63 -2.40 -35.77
C ASP A 3 8.76 -2.62 -34.26
N ILE A 4 9.62 -1.82 -33.64
CA ILE A 4 9.53 -1.51 -32.20
C ILE A 4 9.02 -0.07 -32.10
N GLU A 5 7.91 0.20 -32.80
CA GLU A 5 7.06 1.34 -32.50
C GLU A 5 5.92 0.85 -31.61
N ARG A 6 5.66 1.57 -30.51
CA ARG A 6 4.57 1.42 -29.52
C ARG A 6 4.82 0.49 -28.32
N SER A 7 5.56 1.00 -27.33
CA SER A 7 5.14 1.06 -25.89
C SER A 7 6.27 1.56 -25.00
N SER A 8 6.58 2.85 -25.09
CA SER A 8 7.38 3.56 -24.09
C SER A 8 6.53 3.74 -22.82
N PHE A 9 6.61 2.78 -21.89
CA PHE A 9 6.12 3.05 -20.53
C PHE A 9 7.01 4.12 -19.87
N PRO A 10 6.43 5.03 -19.08
CA PRO A 10 6.99 6.36 -18.95
C PRO A 10 7.71 6.56 -17.61
N SER A 11 8.39 7.71 -17.44
CA SER A 11 9.01 8.13 -16.18
C SER A 11 8.01 8.03 -15.00
N PHE A 12 8.50 7.85 -13.77
CA PHE A 12 7.69 7.81 -12.54
C PHE A 12 6.64 8.95 -12.50
N GLU A 13 7.04 10.16 -12.88
CA GLU A 13 6.19 11.34 -13.01
C GLU A 13 5.01 11.14 -13.95
N THR A 14 5.21 10.47 -15.08
CA THR A 14 4.12 10.25 -16.05
C THR A 14 3.11 9.23 -15.53
N VAL A 15 3.57 8.20 -14.81
CA VAL A 15 2.65 7.24 -14.17
C VAL A 15 1.81 7.94 -13.10
N LEU A 16 2.43 8.83 -12.31
CA LEU A 16 1.72 9.68 -11.34
C LEU A 16 0.73 10.63 -12.03
N LEU A 17 1.12 11.25 -13.15
CA LEU A 17 0.24 12.13 -13.92
C LEU A 17 -1.00 11.38 -14.41
N LEU A 18 -0.82 10.18 -14.97
CA LEU A 18 -1.95 9.34 -15.41
C LEU A 18 -2.86 8.97 -14.25
N TRP A 19 -2.30 8.60 -13.09
CA TRP A 19 -3.10 8.34 -11.90
C TRP A 19 -3.90 9.57 -11.46
N ALA A 20 -3.27 10.74 -11.41
CA ALA A 20 -3.94 12.00 -11.09
C ALA A 20 -5.05 12.33 -12.10
N THR A 21 -4.84 12.09 -13.39
CA THR A 21 -5.85 12.30 -14.43
C THR A 21 -7.07 11.42 -14.22
N TYR A 22 -6.91 10.12 -14.01
CA TYR A 22 -8.05 9.23 -13.79
C TYR A 22 -8.77 9.50 -12.47
N LEU A 23 -8.05 9.90 -11.42
CA LEU A 23 -8.69 10.41 -10.20
C LEU A 23 -9.55 11.63 -10.51
N HIS A 24 -9.02 12.59 -11.29
CA HIS A 24 -9.76 13.80 -11.66
C HIS A 24 -11.02 13.50 -12.47
N LEU A 25 -10.95 12.58 -13.44
CA LEU A 25 -12.11 12.11 -14.19
C LEU A 25 -13.17 11.45 -13.29
N GLY A 26 -12.74 10.82 -12.20
CA GLY A 26 -13.61 10.28 -11.14
C GLY A 26 -13.93 11.26 -10.02
N GLU A 27 -13.81 12.58 -10.25
CA GLU A 27 -14.07 13.66 -9.29
C GLU A 27 -13.25 13.60 -7.98
N ARG A 28 -12.12 12.89 -8.01
CA ARG A 28 -11.17 12.78 -6.90
C ARG A 28 -9.89 13.54 -7.24
N ARG A 29 -9.07 13.82 -6.22
CA ARG A 29 -7.76 14.46 -6.41
C ARG A 29 -6.68 13.59 -5.82
N LEU A 30 -5.54 13.55 -6.50
CA LEU A 30 -4.33 13.00 -5.91
C LEU A 30 -3.92 13.88 -4.73
N THR A 31 -3.64 13.27 -3.58
CA THR A 31 -3.21 13.98 -2.37
C THR A 31 -1.86 13.46 -1.92
N ALA A 32 -1.08 14.32 -1.26
CA ALA A 32 0.20 13.92 -0.68
C ALA A 32 0.06 12.78 0.36
N SER A 33 -1.09 12.69 1.05
CA SER A 33 -1.41 11.55 1.92
C SER A 33 -1.54 10.24 1.12
N MET A 34 -2.19 10.25 -0.04
CA MET A 34 -2.28 9.08 -0.93
C MET A 34 -0.90 8.65 -1.45
N LEU A 35 -0.04 9.61 -1.82
CA LEU A 35 1.35 9.33 -2.20
C LEU A 35 2.12 8.67 -1.06
N THR A 36 2.01 9.21 0.15
CA THR A 36 2.70 8.67 1.33
C THR A 36 2.24 7.25 1.67
N GLU A 37 0.93 7.00 1.66
CA GLU A 37 0.38 5.65 1.90
C GLU A 37 0.78 4.65 0.79
N THR A 38 0.90 5.12 -0.45
CA THR A 38 1.40 4.33 -1.58
C THR A 38 2.83 3.88 -1.33
N TRP A 39 3.72 4.81 -0.98
CA TRP A 39 5.10 4.51 -0.62
C TRP A 39 5.20 3.55 0.56
N ILE A 40 4.45 3.78 1.65
CA ILE A 40 4.43 2.89 2.82
C ILE A 40 3.99 1.48 2.41
N THR A 41 2.94 1.36 1.62
CA THR A 41 2.41 0.07 1.16
C THR A 41 3.44 -0.67 0.30
N ALA A 42 4.05 0.04 -0.65
CA ALA A 42 5.06 -0.51 -1.54
C ALA A 42 6.33 -0.94 -0.81
N LEU A 43 6.86 -0.11 0.10
CA LEU A 43 8.04 -0.42 0.90
C LEU A 43 7.79 -1.64 1.81
N ARG A 44 6.58 -1.78 2.37
CA ARG A 44 6.22 -2.99 3.12
C ARG A 44 6.23 -4.22 2.23
N ALA A 45 5.70 -4.13 1.01
CA ALA A 45 5.73 -5.21 0.03
C ALA A 45 7.17 -5.58 -0.40
N ALA A 46 8.06 -4.58 -0.47
CA ALA A 46 9.49 -4.75 -0.73
C ALA A 46 10.28 -5.36 0.44
N GLY A 47 9.64 -5.67 1.58
CA GLY A 47 10.26 -6.31 2.75
C GLY A 47 10.48 -5.40 3.95
N TYR A 48 10.25 -4.09 3.83
CA TYR A 48 10.37 -3.13 4.92
C TYR A 48 9.07 -3.07 5.74
N SER A 49 8.72 -4.19 6.37
CA SER A 49 7.43 -4.40 7.07
C SER A 49 7.12 -3.38 8.18
N LYS A 50 8.17 -2.77 8.77
CA LYS A 50 8.06 -1.77 9.85
C LYS A 50 7.90 -0.33 9.36
N THR A 51 7.86 -0.11 8.05
CA THR A 51 7.62 1.20 7.44
C THR A 51 6.26 1.75 7.86
N ARG A 52 6.19 3.03 8.22
CA ARG A 52 4.97 3.70 8.73
C ARG A 52 5.05 5.21 8.51
N LYS A 53 3.95 5.93 8.75
CA LYS A 53 3.98 7.39 8.85
C LYS A 53 4.91 7.82 9.99
N GLY A 54 5.63 8.91 9.75
CA GLY A 54 6.48 9.57 10.72
C GLY A 54 5.66 10.15 11.88
N TRP A 55 6.32 10.32 13.03
CA TRP A 55 5.70 10.89 14.23
C TRP A 55 6.59 12.00 14.76
N ASP A 56 5.96 13.06 15.24
CA ASP A 56 6.62 14.13 15.99
C ASP A 56 6.10 14.17 17.43
N GLY A 57 7.00 14.50 18.36
CA GLY A 57 6.77 14.65 19.79
C GLY A 57 7.31 13.52 20.69
N TYR A 58 7.81 13.91 21.87
CA TYR A 58 8.04 13.05 23.05
C TYR A 58 7.02 13.44 24.15
N GLY A 59 6.16 12.51 24.58
CA GLY A 59 5.20 12.73 25.68
C GLY A 59 3.71 12.63 25.29
N ALA A 60 2.85 13.42 25.93
CA ALA A 60 1.38 13.31 25.88
C ALA A 60 0.71 13.72 24.55
N SER A 61 1.46 14.25 23.59
CA SER A 61 0.94 14.61 22.26
C SER A 61 1.88 14.09 21.16
N THR A 62 1.62 12.88 20.69
CA THR A 62 2.25 12.35 19.48
C THR A 62 1.40 12.72 18.27
N ARG A 63 1.95 13.47 17.31
CA ARG A 63 1.27 13.79 16.05
C ARG A 63 1.90 12.99 14.91
N THR A 64 1.07 12.42 14.04
CA THR A 64 1.55 11.82 12.79
C THR A 64 1.89 12.91 11.78
N LEU A 65 3.07 12.80 11.19
CA LEU A 65 3.52 13.63 10.10
C LEU A 65 2.96 13.03 8.79
N PRO A 66 2.11 13.76 8.05
CA PRO A 66 1.33 13.18 6.97
C PRO A 66 2.17 12.79 5.74
N PHE A 67 3.35 13.39 5.58
CA PHE A 67 4.23 13.24 4.40
C PHE A 67 5.60 12.64 4.73
N VAL A 68 5.80 12.26 5.99
CA VAL A 68 7.06 11.65 6.44
C VAL A 68 6.84 10.15 6.60
N ILE A 69 7.82 9.37 6.16
CA ILE A 69 7.85 7.92 6.27
C ILE A 69 9.00 7.55 7.21
N ASP A 70 8.68 6.83 8.28
CA ASP A 70 9.64 6.23 9.20
C ASP A 70 9.85 4.75 8.83
N LEU A 71 11.11 4.33 8.69
CA LEU A 71 11.50 2.92 8.55
C LEU A 71 12.81 2.63 9.31
N PRO A 72 13.07 1.37 9.72
CA PRO A 72 14.41 0.98 10.15
C PRO A 72 15.43 1.20 9.02
N CYS A 73 16.65 1.59 9.36
CA CYS A 73 17.72 1.80 8.39
C CYS A 73 17.91 0.54 7.50
N PRO A 74 17.85 0.67 6.17
CA PRO A 74 18.00 -0.46 5.25
C PRO A 74 19.43 -1.01 5.20
N PHE A 75 20.42 -0.23 5.66
CA PHE A 75 21.84 -0.61 5.72
C PHE A 75 22.30 -1.03 7.13
N GLU A 76 21.34 -1.27 8.04
CA GLU A 76 21.61 -1.73 9.40
C GLU A 76 22.45 -0.78 10.28
N HIS A 77 22.54 0.50 9.92
CA HIS A 77 23.12 1.51 10.80
C HIS A 77 22.39 1.51 12.15
N ARG A 78 23.13 1.67 13.24
CA ARG A 78 22.61 1.59 14.61
C ARG A 78 22.51 2.97 15.24
N THR A 79 21.65 3.09 16.24
CA THR A 79 21.61 4.26 17.14
C THR A 79 22.96 4.44 17.86
N ALA A 80 23.23 5.65 18.37
CA ALA A 80 24.49 5.96 19.06
C ALA A 80 24.81 5.00 20.23
N ASP A 81 23.78 4.51 20.93
CA ASP A 81 23.90 3.52 22.01
C ASP A 81 24.05 2.05 21.52
N ARG A 82 24.02 1.82 20.20
CA ARG A 82 24.12 0.53 19.49
C ARG A 82 23.03 -0.50 19.79
N ARG A 83 21.99 -0.13 20.54
CA ARG A 83 20.95 -1.07 21.00
C ARG A 83 19.90 -1.35 19.93
N ASN A 84 19.60 -0.36 19.09
CA ASN A 84 18.56 -0.45 18.08
C ASN A 84 19.10 -0.10 16.69
N LEU A 85 18.38 -0.51 15.65
CA LEU A 85 18.59 0.05 14.32
C LEU A 85 18.21 1.54 14.35
N ALA A 86 19.04 2.37 13.73
CA ALA A 86 18.71 3.76 13.49
C ALA A 86 17.46 3.81 12.60
N HIS A 87 16.65 4.83 12.80
CA HIS A 87 15.46 5.07 11.99
C HIS A 87 15.79 6.05 10.86
N LEU A 88 15.52 5.62 9.63
CA LEU A 88 15.52 6.48 8.46
C LEU A 88 14.17 7.19 8.36
N ARG A 89 14.21 8.50 8.13
CA ARG A 89 13.05 9.31 7.79
C ARG A 89 13.15 9.77 6.35
N LEU A 90 12.06 9.57 5.61
CA LEU A 90 11.93 10.02 4.23
C LEU A 90 10.77 11.02 4.13
N ILE A 91 10.97 12.13 3.43
CA ILE A 91 9.93 13.10 3.12
C ILE A 91 9.42 12.79 1.71
N VAL A 92 8.11 12.71 1.55
CA VAL A 92 7.46 12.60 0.23
C VAL A 92 7.24 14.01 -0.30
N GLU A 93 7.95 14.34 -1.38
CA GLU A 93 7.89 15.64 -2.06
C GLU A 93 6.61 15.79 -2.89
N ASP A 94 6.32 17.01 -3.33
CA ASP A 94 5.17 17.30 -4.21
C ASP A 94 5.27 16.62 -5.59
N THR A 95 6.48 16.25 -6.01
CA THR A 95 6.75 15.44 -7.20
C THR A 95 6.39 13.96 -7.00
N GLY A 96 6.05 13.57 -5.77
CA GLY A 96 5.85 12.19 -5.35
C GLY A 96 7.15 11.41 -5.12
N TRP A 97 8.31 12.01 -5.37
CA TRP A 97 9.61 11.42 -5.04
C TRP A 97 9.89 11.51 -3.53
N VAL A 98 10.88 10.75 -3.05
CA VAL A 98 11.28 10.79 -1.64
C VAL A 98 12.69 11.37 -1.46
N THR A 99 12.85 12.18 -0.43
CA THR A 99 14.14 12.73 0.02
C THR A 99 14.41 12.31 1.45
N VAL A 100 15.67 12.38 1.89
CA VAL A 100 16.03 12.10 3.27
C VAL A 100 15.67 13.30 4.14
N ASP A 101 14.92 13.04 5.21
CA ASP A 101 14.59 14.05 6.21
C ASP A 101 15.87 14.47 6.96
N PRO A 102 16.20 15.78 7.05
CA PRO A 102 17.31 16.26 7.87
C PRO A 102 17.25 15.82 9.34
N ASP A 103 16.05 15.61 9.87
CA ASP A 103 15.83 15.14 11.25
C ASP A 103 15.87 13.61 11.37
N SER A 104 16.34 12.90 10.33
CA SER A 104 16.52 11.45 10.39
C SER A 104 17.60 11.10 11.42
N ALA A 105 17.26 10.19 12.35
CA ALA A 105 18.20 9.68 13.35
C ALA A 105 19.35 8.82 12.77
N CYS A 106 19.36 8.56 11.46
CA CYS A 106 20.34 7.73 10.78
C CYS A 106 21.34 8.59 10.00
N GLU A 107 22.45 8.95 10.63
CA GLU A 107 23.51 9.79 10.03
C GLU A 107 24.22 9.13 8.82
N GLY A 108 24.17 7.80 8.72
CA GLY A 108 24.80 7.06 7.62
C GLY A 108 23.98 7.01 6.32
N CYS A 109 22.74 7.52 6.32
CA CYS A 109 21.86 7.50 5.15
C CYS A 109 21.76 8.90 4.53
N TYR A 110 22.59 9.18 3.53
CA TYR A 110 22.55 10.44 2.78
C TYR A 110 21.78 10.27 1.44
N PRO A 111 21.31 11.36 0.82
CA PRO A 111 20.40 11.31 -0.34
C PRO A 111 20.84 10.37 -1.47
N ASP A 112 22.06 10.49 -1.96
CA ASP A 112 22.56 9.64 -3.06
C ASP A 112 22.56 8.15 -2.73
N LEU A 113 22.83 7.79 -1.47
CA LEU A 113 22.82 6.40 -1.02
C LEU A 113 21.39 5.84 -1.00
N ILE A 114 20.43 6.64 -0.56
CA ILE A 114 19.01 6.28 -0.57
C ILE A 114 18.48 6.17 -2.00
N GLU A 115 18.82 7.12 -2.88
CA GLU A 115 18.43 7.06 -4.29
C GLU A 115 18.94 5.78 -4.95
N ARG A 116 20.22 5.43 -4.76
CA ARG A 116 20.77 4.16 -5.26
C ARG A 116 20.01 2.97 -4.69
N TRP A 117 19.79 2.92 -3.38
CA TRP A 117 19.04 1.83 -2.75
C TRP A 117 17.62 1.66 -3.32
N LEU A 118 16.91 2.75 -3.60
CA LEU A 118 15.58 2.70 -4.21
C LEU A 118 15.60 2.11 -5.62
N LEU A 119 16.66 2.37 -6.39
CA LEU A 119 16.82 1.97 -7.78
C LEU A 119 17.48 0.60 -7.96
N THR A 120 18.17 0.11 -6.93
CA THR A 120 18.96 -1.11 -7.00
C THR A 120 18.10 -2.36 -6.77
N CYS A 121 18.17 -3.30 -7.70
CA CYS A 121 17.67 -4.66 -7.51
C CYS A 121 18.72 -5.51 -6.79
N THR A 122 18.47 -5.81 -5.51
CA THR A 122 19.37 -6.60 -4.65
C THR A 122 19.67 -8.01 -5.18
N ARG A 123 18.74 -8.61 -5.94
CA ARG A 123 18.98 -9.91 -6.58
C ARG A 123 19.93 -9.82 -7.76
N CYS A 124 19.88 -8.72 -8.52
CA CYS A 124 20.87 -8.44 -9.56
C CYS A 124 22.25 -8.20 -8.97
N GLU A 125 22.34 -7.44 -7.86
CA GLU A 125 23.62 -7.25 -7.16
C GLU A 125 24.20 -8.57 -6.62
N ALA A 126 23.33 -9.53 -6.30
CA ALA A 126 23.73 -10.87 -5.86
C ALA A 126 24.00 -11.85 -7.02
N ASP A 127 24.04 -11.38 -8.27
CA ASP A 127 24.20 -12.19 -9.49
C ASP A 127 23.18 -13.36 -9.58
N GLU A 128 21.97 -13.18 -9.04
CA GLU A 128 20.95 -14.22 -9.07
C GLU A 128 20.47 -14.47 -10.51
N THR A 129 20.48 -15.72 -10.97
CA THR A 129 20.07 -16.12 -12.34
C THR A 129 18.89 -17.08 -12.36
N SER A 130 17.98 -16.96 -11.38
CA SER A 130 16.84 -17.87 -11.23
C SER A 130 15.77 -17.66 -12.33
N ARG A 131 14.96 -18.68 -12.64
CA ARG A 131 13.82 -18.53 -13.59
C ARG A 131 12.81 -17.44 -13.19
N ARG A 132 12.84 -16.98 -11.93
CA ARG A 132 11.96 -15.94 -11.37
C ARG A 132 12.62 -14.56 -11.31
N HIS A 133 13.88 -14.45 -11.69
CA HIS A 133 14.67 -13.21 -11.72
C HIS A 133 15.44 -13.16 -13.03
N GLN A 134 15.01 -12.30 -13.96
CA GLN A 134 15.75 -12.10 -15.22
C GLN A 134 16.84 -11.05 -14.98
N PRO A 135 18.14 -11.44 -14.99
CA PRO A 135 19.22 -10.48 -14.82
C PRO A 135 19.22 -9.46 -15.96
N GLY A 136 19.64 -8.23 -15.69
CA GLY A 136 19.71 -7.18 -16.72
C GLY A 136 18.37 -6.53 -17.06
N HIS A 137 17.31 -6.78 -16.28
CA HIS A 137 16.12 -5.94 -16.30
C HIS A 137 16.48 -4.50 -15.86
N GLY A 138 16.34 -3.54 -16.78
CA GLY A 138 16.23 -2.13 -16.38
C GLY A 138 14.82 -1.86 -15.82
N LEU A 139 14.45 -0.59 -15.66
CA LEU A 139 13.07 -0.16 -15.33
C LEU A 139 12.01 -0.59 -16.38
N ARG A 140 12.39 -1.33 -17.41
CA ARG A 140 11.51 -1.89 -18.44
C ARG A 140 10.81 -3.13 -17.88
N HIS A 141 9.72 -2.90 -17.18
CA HIS A 141 8.92 -3.94 -16.56
C HIS A 141 7.63 -4.18 -17.36
N GLY A 142 7.29 -5.45 -17.58
CA GLY A 142 5.91 -5.83 -17.83
C GLY A 142 5.16 -5.84 -16.50
N PHE A 143 4.01 -5.16 -16.44
CA PHE A 143 3.11 -5.22 -15.30
C PHE A 143 2.20 -6.44 -15.45
N ASP A 144 2.27 -7.35 -14.49
CA ASP A 144 1.28 -8.41 -14.35
C ASP A 144 0.46 -8.12 -13.07
N PRO A 145 -0.86 -7.85 -13.17
CA PRO A 145 -1.72 -7.60 -12.02
C PRO A 145 -1.73 -8.70 -10.95
N ALA A 146 -1.31 -9.92 -11.29
CA ALA A 146 -1.21 -11.06 -10.38
C ALA A 146 0.20 -11.24 -9.76
N LEU A 147 1.26 -10.71 -10.39
CA LEU A 147 2.66 -10.94 -10.00
C LEU A 147 3.44 -9.66 -9.66
N GLY A 148 2.89 -8.49 -9.97
CA GLY A 148 3.53 -7.18 -9.87
C GLY A 148 4.53 -6.90 -11.00
N VAL A 149 5.46 -5.97 -10.76
CA VAL A 149 6.64 -5.77 -11.62
C VAL A 149 7.47 -7.05 -11.68
N ILE A 150 7.44 -7.72 -12.84
CA ILE A 150 8.11 -9.01 -13.00
C ILE A 150 9.64 -8.80 -13.01
N GLY A 151 10.30 -9.40 -12.03
CA GLY A 151 11.74 -9.62 -12.00
C GLY A 151 12.51 -8.74 -11.02
N SER A 152 12.14 -7.46 -10.82
CA SER A 152 12.90 -6.54 -9.96
C SER A 152 12.51 -6.61 -8.49
N THR A 153 13.52 -6.62 -7.61
CA THR A 153 13.35 -6.45 -6.17
C THR A 153 13.74 -5.06 -5.67
N ALA A 154 13.97 -4.10 -6.57
CA ALA A 154 14.24 -2.72 -6.20
C ALA A 154 13.01 -2.10 -5.51
N PRO A 155 13.16 -1.36 -4.40
CA PRO A 155 12.04 -0.72 -3.73
C PRO A 155 11.17 0.13 -4.66
N LEU A 156 11.77 0.89 -5.58
CA LEU A 156 11.01 1.73 -6.53
C LEU A 156 10.13 0.91 -7.48
N SER A 157 10.53 -0.31 -7.83
CA SER A 157 9.71 -1.19 -8.67
C SER A 157 8.38 -1.54 -7.98
N PHE A 158 8.38 -1.77 -6.66
CA PHE A 158 7.15 -1.98 -5.89
C PHE A 158 6.29 -0.71 -5.80
N VAL A 159 6.93 0.46 -5.77
CA VAL A 159 6.21 1.75 -5.74
C VAL A 159 5.51 1.97 -7.08
N LEU A 160 6.22 1.79 -8.19
CA LEU A 160 5.66 1.86 -9.54
C LEU A 160 4.49 0.88 -9.71
N ASP A 161 4.66 -0.36 -9.24
CA ASP A 161 3.61 -1.38 -9.24
C ASP A 161 2.34 -0.93 -8.50
N GLN A 162 2.54 -0.40 -7.29
CA GLN A 162 1.46 0.09 -6.44
C GLN A 162 0.75 1.31 -7.05
N VAL A 163 1.48 2.22 -7.69
CA VAL A 163 0.90 3.37 -8.41
C VAL A 163 0.12 2.89 -9.63
N LEU A 164 0.65 1.96 -10.43
CA LEU A 164 -0.03 1.40 -11.60
C LEU A 164 -1.34 0.72 -11.20
N ARG A 165 -1.34 -0.06 -10.11
CA ARG A 165 -2.58 -0.65 -9.57
C ARG A 165 -3.61 0.42 -9.19
N LEU A 166 -3.18 1.46 -8.46
CA LEU A 166 -4.07 2.55 -8.04
C LEU A 166 -4.58 3.39 -9.22
N ARG A 167 -3.78 3.53 -10.28
CA ARG A 167 -4.19 4.12 -11.56
C ARG A 167 -5.30 3.26 -12.19
N ASP A 168 -5.12 1.95 -12.28
CA ASP A 168 -6.12 1.04 -12.84
C ASP A 168 -7.43 1.05 -12.05
N GLU A 169 -7.34 1.10 -10.71
CA GLU A 169 -8.51 1.26 -9.84
C GLU A 169 -9.23 2.60 -10.08
N ALA A 170 -8.47 3.70 -10.24
CA ALA A 170 -9.05 5.02 -10.54
C ALA A 170 -9.68 5.07 -11.95
N GLU A 171 -9.02 4.48 -12.94
CA GLU A 171 -9.54 4.37 -14.30
C GLU A 171 -10.82 3.52 -14.32
N ALA A 172 -10.81 2.36 -13.67
CA ALA A 172 -11.97 1.49 -13.58
C ALA A 172 -13.16 2.20 -12.92
N PHE A 173 -12.91 2.96 -11.85
CA PHE A 173 -13.93 3.80 -11.23
C PHE A 173 -14.50 4.84 -12.22
N ALA A 174 -13.64 5.56 -12.93
CA ALA A 174 -14.06 6.56 -13.93
C ALA A 174 -14.92 5.93 -15.04
N TRP A 175 -14.56 4.75 -15.56
CA TRP A 175 -15.35 4.06 -16.59
C TRP A 175 -16.74 3.59 -16.11
N LEU A 176 -16.90 3.30 -14.83
CA LEU A 176 -18.18 2.86 -14.27
C LEU A 176 -19.10 4.03 -13.93
N GLU A 177 -18.58 5.02 -13.20
CA GLU A 177 -19.35 6.14 -12.67
C GLU A 177 -19.45 7.31 -13.66
N PHE A 178 -18.41 7.54 -14.47
CA PHE A 178 -18.30 8.68 -15.40
C PHE A 178 -17.91 8.24 -16.83
N PRO A 179 -18.68 7.33 -17.46
CA PRO A 179 -18.30 6.69 -18.72
C PRO A 179 -18.08 7.66 -19.89
N GLU A 180 -18.84 8.76 -19.95
CA GLU A 180 -18.72 9.76 -21.02
C GLU A 180 -17.38 10.52 -20.92
N ALA A 181 -17.01 10.96 -19.71
CA ALA A 181 -15.75 11.65 -19.47
C ALA A 181 -14.55 10.71 -19.70
N ALA A 182 -14.65 9.45 -19.25
CA ALA A 182 -13.63 8.43 -19.49
C ALA A 182 -13.45 8.13 -20.99
N ALA A 183 -14.55 8.01 -21.75
CA ALA A 183 -14.51 7.79 -23.20
C ALA A 183 -13.95 9.00 -23.95
N ALA A 184 -14.31 10.22 -23.55
CA ALA A 184 -13.77 11.44 -24.14
C ALA A 184 -12.24 11.53 -23.97
N TYR A 185 -11.75 11.27 -22.76
CA TYR A 185 -10.31 11.21 -22.48
C TYR A 185 -9.62 10.10 -23.27
N TRP A 186 -10.21 8.89 -23.30
CA TRP A 186 -9.69 7.77 -24.08
C TRP A 186 -9.52 8.12 -25.56
N ASN A 187 -10.51 8.77 -26.17
CA ASN A 187 -10.46 9.19 -27.56
C ASN A 187 -9.39 10.27 -27.80
N GLN A 188 -9.18 11.17 -26.83
CA GLN A 188 -8.15 12.20 -26.90
C GLN A 188 -6.74 11.60 -26.89
N VAL A 189 -6.48 10.62 -26.01
CA VAL A 189 -5.14 10.01 -25.88
C VAL A 189 -4.86 8.94 -26.94
N ASN A 190 -5.91 8.34 -27.52
CA ASN A 190 -5.81 7.32 -28.56
C ASN A 190 -6.22 7.89 -29.94
N ALA A 191 -5.56 8.96 -30.39
CA ALA A 191 -5.89 9.75 -31.59
C ALA A 191 -5.91 8.99 -32.94
N ASP A 192 -5.68 7.66 -32.95
CA ASP A 192 -5.94 6.83 -34.12
C ASP A 192 -7.46 6.68 -34.31
N ALA A 193 -8.00 7.14 -35.45
CA ALA A 193 -9.43 7.10 -35.79
C ALA A 193 -10.07 5.68 -35.75
N ARG A 194 -9.27 4.62 -35.62
CA ARG A 194 -9.71 3.22 -35.43
C ARG A 194 -9.97 2.84 -33.96
N MET A 195 -9.67 3.72 -33.01
CA MET A 195 -9.80 3.47 -31.56
C MET A 195 -10.79 4.40 -30.86
N VAL A 196 -11.61 5.12 -31.64
CA VAL A 196 -12.76 5.85 -31.08
C VAL A 196 -13.61 4.86 -30.30
N ALA A 197 -13.90 5.19 -29.04
CA ALA A 197 -14.75 4.37 -28.19
C ALA A 197 -16.17 4.35 -28.75
N ASP A 198 -16.48 3.30 -29.51
CA ASP A 198 -17.83 2.93 -29.91
C ASP A 198 -18.56 2.24 -28.74
N ALA A 199 -19.84 1.93 -28.93
CA ALA A 199 -20.67 1.32 -27.89
C ALA A 199 -20.08 -0.01 -27.38
N ASP A 200 -19.51 -0.81 -28.28
CA ASP A 200 -18.91 -2.11 -27.94
C ASP A 200 -17.64 -1.94 -27.10
N ARG A 201 -16.80 -0.95 -27.45
CA ARG A 201 -15.59 -0.63 -26.67
C ARG A 201 -15.94 -0.10 -25.28
N VAL A 202 -16.94 0.77 -25.17
CA VAL A 202 -17.42 1.25 -23.87
C VAL A 202 -17.92 0.08 -23.01
N ALA A 203 -18.64 -0.87 -23.60
CA ALA A 203 -19.09 -2.08 -22.91
C ALA A 203 -17.91 -2.94 -22.44
N GLU A 204 -16.91 -3.18 -23.30
CA GLU A 204 -15.67 -3.90 -22.98
C GLU A 204 -14.92 -3.26 -21.81
N ARG A 205 -14.73 -1.93 -21.85
CA ARG A 205 -14.04 -1.18 -20.78
C ARG A 205 -14.79 -1.24 -19.47
N ARG A 206 -16.13 -1.16 -19.49
CA ARG A 206 -16.95 -1.32 -18.28
C ARG A 206 -16.86 -2.73 -17.71
N GLU A 207 -16.80 -3.77 -18.54
CA GLU A 207 -16.59 -5.14 -18.07
C GLU A 207 -15.20 -5.33 -17.45
N TRP A 208 -14.14 -4.82 -18.10
CA TRP A 208 -12.81 -4.76 -17.51
C TRP A 208 -12.82 -4.02 -16.16
N ALA A 209 -13.49 -2.87 -16.08
CA ALA A 209 -13.56 -2.08 -14.86
C ALA A 209 -14.23 -2.83 -13.70
N ARG A 210 -15.33 -3.56 -13.98
CA ARG A 210 -15.96 -4.45 -12.98
C ARG A 210 -15.00 -5.54 -12.51
N ARG A 211 -14.17 -6.09 -13.41
CA ARG A 211 -13.14 -7.08 -13.03
C ARG A 211 -12.06 -6.48 -12.15
N VAL A 212 -11.54 -5.29 -12.49
CA VAL A 212 -10.50 -4.60 -11.70
C VAL A 212 -11.01 -4.28 -10.30
N LEU A 213 -12.17 -3.63 -10.16
CA LEU A 213 -12.70 -3.28 -8.84
C LEU A 213 -13.22 -4.50 -8.06
N GLY A 214 -13.75 -5.50 -8.77
CA GLY A 214 -14.13 -6.80 -8.21
C GLY A 214 -12.92 -7.64 -7.75
N ALA A 215 -11.76 -7.46 -8.37
CA ALA A 215 -10.49 -8.06 -7.94
C ALA A 215 -9.84 -7.26 -6.81
N ALA A 216 -9.95 -5.92 -6.82
CA ALA A 216 -9.48 -5.05 -5.73
C ALA A 216 -10.23 -5.33 -4.40
N THR A 217 -11.49 -5.75 -4.47
CA THR A 217 -12.26 -6.24 -3.31
C THR A 217 -11.92 -7.68 -2.92
N LYS A 218 -11.25 -8.45 -3.78
CA LYS A 218 -10.67 -9.76 -3.48
C LYS A 218 -9.22 -9.64 -3.00
N ARG A 219 -8.99 -8.89 -1.91
CA ARG A 219 -7.94 -9.33 -0.98
C ARG A 219 -8.29 -10.77 -0.56
N PRO A 220 -7.30 -11.67 -0.34
CA PRO A 220 -7.62 -12.99 0.18
C PRO A 220 -8.48 -12.77 1.41
N ALA A 221 -9.69 -13.33 1.38
CA ALA A 221 -10.56 -13.32 2.52
C ALA A 221 -9.76 -13.95 3.67
N VAL A 222 -9.22 -13.12 4.56
CA VAL A 222 -9.27 -13.47 5.97
C VAL A 222 -10.75 -13.69 6.17
N THR A 223 -11.15 -14.96 6.23
CA THR A 223 -12.53 -15.40 6.38
C THR A 223 -13.21 -14.42 7.33
N ALA A 224 -14.07 -13.58 6.78
CA ALA A 224 -14.90 -12.70 7.57
C ALA A 224 -15.81 -13.64 8.35
N SER A 225 -15.34 -14.06 9.53
CA SER A 225 -16.23 -14.48 10.60
C SER A 225 -17.29 -13.39 10.65
N ALA A 226 -18.55 -13.75 10.39
CA ALA A 226 -19.69 -12.84 10.48
C ALA A 226 -19.47 -11.90 11.66
N ALA A 227 -19.54 -10.58 11.42
CA ALA A 227 -19.17 -9.58 12.41
C ALA A 227 -19.92 -9.84 13.72
N MET A 228 -19.22 -10.41 14.70
CA MET A 228 -19.80 -10.83 15.95
C MET A 228 -20.19 -9.57 16.73
N THR A 229 -21.43 -9.48 17.20
CA THR A 229 -21.88 -8.37 18.03
C THR A 229 -21.15 -8.38 19.38
N THR A 230 -21.13 -7.25 20.08
CA THR A 230 -20.49 -7.15 21.39
C THR A 230 -21.05 -8.17 22.40
N ASP A 231 -22.38 -8.38 22.43
CA ASP A 231 -23.00 -9.37 23.32
C ASP A 231 -22.67 -10.82 22.92
N ALA A 232 -22.63 -11.12 21.62
CA ALA A 232 -22.19 -12.43 21.15
C ALA A 232 -20.70 -12.67 21.48
N ALA A 233 -19.88 -11.62 21.44
CA ALA A 233 -18.48 -11.69 21.85
C ALA A 233 -18.32 -11.87 23.36
N VAL A 234 -19.21 -11.32 24.20
CA VAL A 234 -19.25 -11.63 25.65
C VAL A 234 -19.48 -13.12 25.87
N ALA A 235 -20.53 -13.67 25.27
CA ALA A 235 -20.83 -15.11 25.37
C ALA A 235 -19.69 -15.98 24.81
N TRP A 236 -19.01 -15.51 23.77
CA TRP A 236 -17.85 -16.18 23.21
C TRP A 236 -16.63 -16.16 24.15
N LEU A 237 -16.37 -15.04 24.84
CA LEU A 237 -15.31 -14.92 25.84
C LEU A 237 -15.58 -15.80 27.06
N ASP A 238 -16.83 -15.86 27.51
CA ASP A 238 -17.27 -16.74 28.60
C ASP A 238 -17.08 -18.21 28.22
N LYS A 239 -17.46 -18.59 27.00
CA LYS A 239 -17.28 -19.95 26.46
C LYS A 239 -15.81 -20.41 26.42
N HIS A 240 -14.87 -19.48 26.24
CA HIS A 240 -13.44 -19.76 26.20
C HIS A 240 -12.72 -19.41 27.51
N GLU A 241 -13.48 -19.31 28.61
CA GLU A 241 -12.96 -19.15 29.98
C GLU A 241 -12.04 -17.93 30.18
N VAL A 242 -12.22 -16.88 29.38
CA VAL A 242 -11.43 -15.64 29.55
C VAL A 242 -11.94 -14.91 30.80
N PRO A 243 -11.12 -14.61 31.82
CA PRO A 243 -11.62 -14.02 33.07
C PRO A 243 -12.27 -12.63 32.86
N PRO A 244 -13.44 -12.33 33.47
CA PRO A 244 -14.07 -11.01 33.41
C PRO A 244 -13.19 -9.88 33.98
N ILE A 245 -12.31 -10.22 34.93
CA ILE A 245 -11.38 -9.29 35.58
C ILE A 245 -10.12 -9.02 34.76
N ALA A 246 -9.88 -9.79 33.69
CA ALA A 246 -8.69 -9.61 32.85
C ALA A 246 -8.71 -8.22 32.21
N SER A 247 -7.54 -7.59 32.08
CA SER A 247 -7.42 -6.37 31.29
C SER A 247 -7.75 -6.65 29.82
N GLN A 248 -8.18 -5.64 29.06
CA GLN A 248 -8.43 -5.77 27.62
C GLN A 248 -7.23 -6.37 26.87
N ARG A 249 -6.01 -5.92 27.22
CA ARG A 249 -4.76 -6.44 26.66
C ARG A 249 -4.54 -7.92 26.98
N GLU A 250 -4.88 -8.32 28.20
CA GLU A 250 -4.77 -9.72 28.64
C GLU A 250 -5.81 -10.62 27.98
N ALA A 251 -7.05 -10.15 27.85
CA ALA A 251 -8.09 -10.85 27.10
C ALA A 251 -7.70 -11.03 25.62
N LEU A 252 -7.08 -10.03 24.99
CA LEU A 252 -6.55 -10.16 23.62
C LEU A 252 -5.42 -11.17 23.50
N ARG A 253 -4.60 -11.31 24.55
CA ARG A 253 -3.52 -12.29 24.60
C ARG A 253 -4.07 -13.71 24.76
N LEU A 254 -4.99 -13.92 25.70
CA LEU A 254 -5.60 -15.23 25.97
C LEU A 254 -6.45 -15.74 24.80
N THR A 255 -7.01 -14.84 24.00
CA THR A 255 -7.83 -15.19 22.83
C THR A 255 -7.03 -15.37 21.54
N HIS A 256 -5.72 -15.15 21.58
CA HIS A 256 -4.86 -15.24 20.41
C HIS A 256 -4.74 -16.70 19.94
N GLY A 257 -5.14 -16.98 18.70
CA GLY A 257 -5.08 -18.32 18.10
C GLY A 257 -6.30 -19.20 18.34
N LEU A 258 -7.32 -18.71 19.07
CA LEU A 258 -8.57 -19.45 19.26
C LEU A 258 -9.46 -19.41 17.98
N PRO A 259 -10.17 -20.51 17.65
CA PRO A 259 -11.01 -20.57 16.46
C PRO A 259 -12.26 -19.69 16.59
N GLY A 260 -12.63 -19.00 15.50
CA GLY A 260 -13.81 -18.13 15.49
C GLY A 260 -13.65 -16.86 16.34
N ARG A 261 -12.40 -16.45 16.60
CA ARG A 261 -12.06 -15.26 17.40
C ARG A 261 -12.73 -13.99 16.85
N PRO A 262 -13.42 -13.19 17.69
CA PRO A 262 -13.94 -11.89 17.30
C PRO A 262 -12.82 -10.89 16.95
N ALA A 263 -13.17 -9.82 16.23
CA ALA A 263 -12.21 -8.75 15.94
C ALA A 263 -11.70 -8.08 17.23
N LYS A 264 -10.48 -7.52 17.18
CA LYS A 264 -9.82 -6.86 18.32
C LYS A 264 -10.75 -5.89 19.05
N ASN A 265 -11.36 -4.96 18.32
CA ASN A 265 -12.22 -3.91 18.88
C ASN A 265 -13.47 -4.51 19.56
N THR A 266 -14.00 -5.62 19.02
CA THR A 266 -15.15 -6.32 19.61
C THR A 266 -14.77 -7.00 20.92
N ILE A 267 -13.57 -7.60 21.02
CA ILE A 267 -13.05 -8.18 22.26
C ILE A 267 -12.83 -7.10 23.33
N GLU A 268 -12.25 -5.96 22.95
CA GLU A 268 -12.02 -4.84 23.86
C GLU A 268 -13.35 -4.27 24.40
N ALA A 269 -14.35 -4.10 23.52
CA ALA A 269 -15.69 -3.65 23.90
C ALA A 269 -16.42 -4.66 24.80
N ALA A 270 -16.38 -5.96 24.46
CA ALA A 270 -16.99 -7.02 25.26
C ALA A 270 -16.35 -7.13 26.66
N GLN A 271 -15.03 -6.99 26.76
CA GLN A 271 -14.34 -7.02 28.04
C GLN A 271 -14.65 -5.79 28.90
N SER A 272 -14.76 -4.61 28.30
CA SER A 272 -15.23 -3.42 29.00
C SER A 272 -16.64 -3.61 29.58
N LEU A 273 -17.54 -4.19 28.79
CA LEU A 273 -18.92 -4.45 29.19
C LEU A 273 -19.03 -5.50 30.32
N ARG A 274 -18.21 -6.56 30.27
CA ARG A 274 -18.12 -7.55 31.35
C ARG A 274 -17.60 -6.92 32.65
N LYS A 275 -16.60 -6.04 32.53
CA LYS A 275 -16.03 -5.33 33.67
C LYS A 275 -17.03 -4.35 34.30
N SER A 276 -17.78 -3.59 33.51
CA SER A 276 -18.82 -2.69 34.06
C SER A 276 -19.90 -3.47 34.80
N ARG A 277 -20.42 -4.56 34.21
CA ARG A 277 -21.43 -5.43 34.84
C ARG A 277 -20.95 -6.09 36.13
N ALA A 278 -19.68 -6.51 36.20
CA ALA A 278 -19.09 -7.09 37.39
C ALA A 278 -18.84 -6.08 38.53
N THR A 279 -18.90 -4.78 38.23
CA THR A 279 -18.76 -3.70 39.22
C THR A 279 -20.13 -3.24 39.75
N GLU A 280 -21.22 -3.59 39.06
CA GLU A 280 -22.61 -3.26 39.40
C GLU A 280 -23.35 -4.39 40.14
N ALA A 281 -22.76 -5.60 40.21
CA ALA A 281 -23.28 -6.78 40.90
C ALA A 281 -22.55 -7.01 42.23
#